data_AF-A0A392QIW4-F1
#
_entry.id   AF-A0A392QIW4-F1
#
_cell.length_a   1.000
_cell.length_b   1.000
_cell.length_c   1.000
_cell.angle_alpha   90.00
_cell.angle_beta   90.00
_cell.angle_gamma   90.00
#
_symmetry.space_group_name_H-M   'P 1'
#
loop_
_entity.id
_entity.type
_entity.pdbx_description
1 polymer ?
#
loop_
_entity_poly.entity_id
_entity_poly.type
_entity_poly.pdbx_seq_one_letter_code
_entity_poly.pdbx_strand_id
1 'polypeptide(L)' 'EVPHHLVDIRHPSEDYSVGQFFEDARQATRSILDNGRVPIVVGGTGLYLRWYAFFNYLF' A
#
# COMPACT_ATOMS: atom_id res chain seq x y z
N GLU A 1 16.09 -11.83 -2.78
CA GLU A 1 15.60 -10.43 -2.81
C GLU A 1 14.15 -10.40 -2.32
N VAL A 2 13.72 -9.36 -1.61
CA VAL A 2 12.34 -9.24 -1.10
C VAL A 2 11.53 -8.42 -2.11
N PRO A 3 10.35 -8.89 -2.59
CA PRO A 3 9.53 -8.11 -3.51
C PRO A 3 9.06 -6.81 -2.86
N HIS A 4 9.32 -5.69 -3.52
CA HIS A 4 8.80 -4.38 -3.12
C HIS A 4 7.59 -4.05 -4.01
N HIS A 5 6.51 -3.60 -3.37
CA HIS A 5 5.31 -3.15 -4.04
C HIS A 5 5.21 -1.63 -3.94
N LEU A 6 4.44 -1.00 -4.84
CA LEU A 6 4.22 0.44 -4.89
C LEU A 6 5.50 1.28 -5.11
N VAL A 7 6.49 0.71 -5.78
CA VAL A 7 7.71 1.40 -6.23
C VAL A 7 7.60 1.62 -7.75
N ASP A 8 7.94 2.82 -8.21
CA ASP A 8 7.91 3.20 -9.63
C ASP A 8 6.56 2.98 -10.34
N ILE A 9 5.45 3.20 -9.63
CA ILE A 9 4.08 2.95 -10.13
C ILE A 9 3.38 4.17 -10.76
N ARG A 10 4.00 5.36 -10.68
CA ARG A 10 3.46 6.62 -11.21
C ARG A 10 4.57 7.45 -11.85
N HIS A 11 4.22 8.21 -12.86
CA HIS A 11 5.11 9.20 -13.44
C HIS A 11 5.27 10.39 -12.47
N PRO A 12 6.44 11.04 -12.38
CA PRO A 12 6.67 12.16 -11.45
C PRO A 12 5.76 13.38 -11.64
N SER A 13 5.10 13.50 -12.80
CA SER A 13 4.14 14.58 -13.09
C SER A 13 2.71 14.24 -12.70
N GLU A 14 2.45 13.02 -12.23
CA GLU A 14 1.12 12.58 -11.82
C GLU A 14 0.92 12.83 -10.32
N ASP A 15 -0.27 13.34 -9.98
CA ASP A 15 -0.68 13.43 -8.58
C ASP A 15 -0.92 12.02 -8.02
N TYR A 16 -0.53 11.85 -6.75
CA TYR A 16 -0.80 10.63 -6.00
C TYR A 16 -1.44 10.98 -4.66
N SER A 17 -2.69 10.55 -4.51
CA SER A 17 -3.52 10.82 -3.33
C SER A 17 -3.52 9.64 -2.36
N VAL A 18 -3.90 9.92 -1.11
CA VAL A 18 -4.10 8.91 -0.07
C VAL A 18 -5.13 7.84 -0.49
N GLY A 19 -6.17 8.23 -1.24
CA GLY A 19 -7.18 7.30 -1.74
C GLY A 19 -6.62 6.33 -2.77
N GLN A 20 -5.77 6.81 -3.68
CA GLN A 20 -5.07 5.95 -4.65
C GLN A 20 -4.10 5.00 -3.94
N PHE A 21 -3.32 5.52 -2.97
CA PHE A 21 -2.46 4.67 -2.13
C PHE A 21 -3.23 3.58 -1.39
N PHE A 22 -4.39 3.90 -0.83
CA PHE A 22 -5.20 2.92 -0.13
C PHE A 22 -5.58 1.75 -1.03
N GLU A 23 -6.09 2.02 -2.24
CA GLU A 23 -6.49 0.96 -3.17
C GLU A 23 -5.30 0.14 -3.66
N ASP A 24 -4.21 0.80 -4.05
CA ASP A 24 -3.02 0.12 -4.55
C ASP A 24 -2.38 -0.75 -3.44
N ALA A 25 -2.28 -0.22 -2.21
CA ALA A 25 -1.75 -0.94 -1.05
C ALA A 25 -2.63 -2.13 -0.69
N ARG A 26 -3.96 -1.94 -0.65
CA ARG A 26 -4.91 -3.02 -0.36
C ARG A 26 -4.81 -4.15 -1.39
N GLN A 27 -4.65 -3.83 -2.67
CA GLN A 27 -4.45 -4.82 -3.73
C GLN A 27 -3.14 -5.60 -3.55
N ALA A 28 -2.04 -4.89 -3.28
CA ALA A 28 -0.74 -5.53 -3.03
C ALA A 28 -0.79 -6.45 -1.80
N THR A 29 -1.37 -5.97 -0.70
CA THR A 29 -1.55 -6.73 0.55
C THR A 29 -2.35 -7.99 0.32
N ARG A 30 -3.48 -7.91 -0.39
CA ARG A 30 -4.28 -9.09 -0.74
C ARG A 30 -3.46 -10.10 -1.54
N SER A 31 -2.73 -9.64 -2.56
CA SER A 31 -1.86 -10.51 -3.36
C SER A 31 -0.78 -11.20 -2.51
N ILE A 32 -0.17 -10.50 -1.56
CA ILE A 32 0.85 -11.08 -0.67
C ILE A 32 0.22 -12.15 0.24
N LEU A 33 -0.94 -11.85 0.82
CA LEU A 33 -1.67 -12.77 1.70
C LEU A 33 -2.16 -14.02 0.95
N ASP A 34 -2.73 -13.85 -0.25
CA ASP A 34 -3.19 -14.94 -1.10
C ASP A 34 -2.04 -15.88 -1.51
N ASN A 35 -0.81 -15.37 -1.50
CA ASN A 35 0.43 -16.15 -1.70
C ASN A 35 1.00 -16.76 -0.41
N GLY A 36 0.27 -16.71 0.71
CA GLY A 36 0.68 -17.28 2.00
C GLY A 36 1.84 -16.53 2.68
N ARG A 37 2.03 -15.24 2.35
CA ARG A 37 3.11 -14.40 2.89
C ARG A 37 2.57 -13.30 3.78
N VAL A 38 3.45 -12.75 4.61
CA VAL A 38 3.12 -11.63 5.50
C VAL A 38 3.47 -10.30 4.83
N PRO A 39 2.51 -9.40 4.59
CA PRO A 39 2.77 -8.06 4.08
C PRO A 39 3.44 -7.21 5.16
N ILE A 40 4.51 -6.50 4.78
CA ILE A 40 5.20 -5.53 5.63
C ILE A 40 5.08 -4.17 4.95
N VAL A 41 4.42 -3.24 5.63
CA VAL A 41 4.30 -1.85 5.17
C VAL A 41 5.37 -1.02 5.85
N VAL A 42 6.14 -0.28 5.06
CA VAL A 42 7.26 0.55 5.52
C VAL A 42 7.15 1.97 4.95
N GLY A 43 7.74 2.95 5.65
CA GLY A 43 7.77 4.34 5.20
C GLY A 43 6.42 5.06 5.32
N GLY A 44 6.14 5.94 4.35
CA GLY A 44 4.92 6.75 4.29
C GLY A 44 4.94 7.98 5.20
N THR A 45 4.08 8.97 4.89
CA THR A 45 3.76 10.02 5.85
C THR A 45 2.71 9.49 6.83
N GLY A 46 2.61 10.10 8.02
CA GLY A 46 1.64 9.66 9.02
C GLY A 46 0.20 9.60 8.51
N LEU A 47 -0.17 10.44 7.53
CA LEU A 47 -1.50 10.43 6.92
C LEU A 47 -1.77 9.12 6.14
N TYR A 48 -0.82 8.67 5.33
CA TYR A 48 -0.95 7.48 4.49
C TYR A 48 -1.03 6.21 5.35
N LEU A 49 -0.16 6.10 6.36
CA LEU A 49 -0.18 4.97 7.30
C LEU A 49 -1.45 4.93 8.14
N ARG A 50 -1.91 6.08 8.66
CA ARG A 50 -3.15 6.14 9.44
C ARG A 50 -4.35 5.70 8.61
N TRP A 51 -4.46 6.22 7.39
CA TRP A 51 -5.55 5.84 6.49
C TRP A 51 -5.50 4.34 6.16
N TYR A 52 -4.35 3.83 5.76
CA TYR A 52 -4.21 2.43 5.41
C TYR A 52 -4.48 1.50 6.60
N ALA A 53 -3.87 1.75 7.77
CA ALA A 53 -4.11 0.91 8.95
C ALA A 53 -5.57 0.97 9.40
N PHE A 54 -6.14 2.18 9.56
CA PHE A 54 -7.50 2.33 10.08
C PHE A 54 -8.53 1.60 9.21
N PHE A 55 -8.47 1.80 7.89
CA PHE A 55 -9.46 1.21 6.98
C PHE A 55 -9.24 -0.29 6.73
N ASN A 56 -8.01 -0.79 6.87
CA ASN A 56 -7.72 -2.22 6.67
C ASN A 56 -8.04 -3.09 7.90
N TYR A 57 -8.34 -2.49 9.06
CA TYR A 57 -8.82 -3.22 10.25
C TYR A 57 -10.36 -3.21 10.41
N LEU A 58 -11.07 -2.46 9.57
CA LEU A 58 -12.53 -2.30 9.65
C LEU A 58 -13.31 -3.10 8.60
N PHE A 59 -12.63 -3.70 7.63
CA PHE A 59 -13.18 -4.52 6.55
C PHE A 59 -12.30 -5.74 6.30
#